data_AF-A0A1J4TKQ6-F1
#
_entry.id   AF-A0A1J4TKQ6-F1
#
_cell.length_a   1.000
_cell.length_b   1.000
_cell.length_c   1.000
_cell.angle_alpha   90.00
_cell.angle_beta   90.00
_cell.angle_gamma   90.00
#
_symmetry.space_group_name_H-M   'P 1'
#
loop_
_entity.id
_entity.type
_entity.pdbx_description
1 polymer ?
#
loop_
_entity_poly.entity_id
_entity_poly.type
_entity_poly.pdbx_seq_one_letter_code
_entity_poly.pdbx_strand_id
1 'polypeptide(L)'
;MLENKEINRTNLAELGEFGLIKRLTKAIKLVQKSSVKGVGDDAAVLNHKDNQTLVTTDLLIEGIHFDLSFMPLKHLGYKAVMVNLSDVYAMNGKATQITVSMAVSNRFSLEAIEDLYAGIHLACKAYQVDLVGGDTTSSTKGLLISITAIGEAKAEDIVYRNGAKTNDLLVVTGDLGAAYLGLQILEREKQVFEVNPNSQPDLDQYAYLIERQLKPEARRDIVKLFKDLKVKPTAMIDISDGLASETIHICQQSKVGCRLYE
;
A
#
# COMPACT_ATOMS: atom_id res chain seq x y z
N MET A 1 -2.35 -40.59 -33.14
CA MET A 1 -3.07 -39.30 -33.20
C MET A 1 -3.08 -38.74 -31.80
N LEU A 2 -2.25 -37.74 -31.52
CA LEU A 2 -2.29 -37.02 -30.25
C LEU A 2 -3.49 -36.08 -30.33
N GLU A 3 -4.56 -36.41 -29.62
CA GLU A 3 -5.68 -35.50 -29.42
C GLU A 3 -5.15 -34.24 -28.73
N ASN A 4 -5.00 -33.16 -29.50
CA ASN A 4 -4.90 -31.82 -28.95
C ASN A 4 -6.23 -31.50 -28.27
N LYS A 5 -6.36 -31.89 -26.99
CA LYS A 5 -7.32 -31.24 -26.11
C LYS A 5 -6.84 -29.80 -25.96
N GLU A 6 -7.43 -28.89 -26.71
CA GLU A 6 -7.28 -27.46 -26.47
C GLU A 6 -7.70 -27.20 -25.02
N ILE A 7 -6.72 -27.02 -24.15
CA ILE A 7 -6.95 -26.57 -22.78
C ILE A 7 -7.40 -25.13 -22.91
N ASN A 8 -8.71 -24.90 -22.91
CA ASN A 8 -9.27 -23.56 -22.79
C ASN A 8 -8.80 -22.95 -21.46
N ARG A 9 -7.83 -22.06 -21.53
CA ARG A 9 -7.29 -21.33 -20.39
C ARG A 9 -8.17 -20.10 -20.14
N THR A 10 -8.66 -19.95 -18.92
CA THR A 10 -9.40 -18.76 -18.47
C THR A 10 -8.46 -17.55 -18.45
N ASN A 11 -8.88 -16.43 -19.00
CA ASN A 11 -8.11 -15.19 -18.92
C ASN A 11 -8.25 -14.57 -17.52
N LEU A 12 -7.17 -14.04 -16.94
CA LEU A 12 -7.20 -13.37 -15.64
C LEU A 12 -8.16 -12.17 -15.61
N ALA A 13 -8.34 -11.48 -16.74
CA ALA A 13 -9.29 -10.37 -16.87
C ALA A 13 -10.74 -10.77 -16.52
N GLU A 14 -11.11 -12.04 -16.69
CA GLU A 14 -12.45 -12.54 -16.35
C GLU A 14 -12.68 -12.63 -14.83
N LEU A 15 -11.61 -12.77 -14.04
CA LEU A 15 -11.70 -12.86 -12.57
C LEU A 15 -11.55 -11.49 -11.90
N GLY A 16 -10.80 -10.58 -12.52
CA GLY A 16 -10.31 -9.38 -11.86
C GLY A 16 -9.39 -9.71 -10.68
N GLU A 17 -8.89 -8.66 -10.02
CA GLU A 17 -7.96 -8.80 -8.91
C GLU A 17 -8.59 -9.52 -7.71
N PHE A 18 -9.69 -8.99 -7.16
CA PHE A 18 -10.32 -9.57 -5.97
C PHE A 18 -10.81 -11.01 -6.20
N GLY A 19 -11.29 -11.32 -7.40
CA GLY A 19 -11.69 -12.67 -7.78
C GLY A 19 -10.50 -13.63 -7.85
N LEU A 20 -9.36 -13.17 -8.39
CA LEU A 20 -8.12 -13.93 -8.42
C LEU A 20 -7.59 -14.18 -7.01
N ILE A 21 -7.47 -13.14 -6.16
CA ILE A 21 -7.01 -13.26 -4.77
C ILE A 21 -7.88 -14.26 -4.01
N LYS A 22 -9.22 -14.11 -4.08
CA LYS A 22 -10.15 -15.04 -3.44
C LYS A 22 -9.95 -16.48 -3.93
N ARG A 23 -9.67 -16.68 -5.22
CA ARG A 23 -9.46 -18.02 -5.79
C ARG A 23 -8.14 -18.64 -5.32
N LEU A 24 -7.04 -17.90 -5.34
CA LEU A 24 -5.71 -18.37 -4.95
C LEU A 24 -5.63 -18.65 -3.45
N THR A 25 -6.34 -17.87 -2.64
CA THR A 25 -6.20 -17.91 -1.17
C THR A 25 -7.20 -18.85 -0.49
N LYS A 26 -8.26 -19.27 -1.20
CA LYS A 26 -9.34 -20.13 -0.67
C LYS A 26 -8.86 -21.42 0.02
N ALA A 27 -7.76 -22.00 -0.44
CA ALA A 27 -7.24 -23.27 0.06
C ALA A 27 -6.18 -23.12 1.16
N ILE A 28 -5.77 -21.90 1.50
CA ILE A 28 -4.71 -21.65 2.48
C ILE A 28 -5.21 -22.09 3.87
N LYS A 29 -4.40 -22.92 4.53
CA LYS A 29 -4.59 -23.34 5.92
C LYS A 29 -3.32 -23.03 6.70
N LEU A 30 -3.47 -22.26 7.78
CA LEU A 30 -2.37 -21.97 8.68
C LEU A 30 -2.03 -23.23 9.49
N VAL A 31 -0.77 -23.63 9.47
CA VAL A 31 -0.26 -24.81 10.19
C VAL A 31 0.53 -24.41 11.43
N GLN A 32 1.22 -23.27 11.37
CA GLN A 32 2.05 -22.79 12.47
C GLN A 32 1.19 -22.09 13.53
N LYS A 33 1.38 -22.47 14.79
CA LYS A 33 0.69 -21.85 15.93
C LYS A 33 1.04 -20.37 16.12
N SER A 34 2.20 -19.95 15.63
CA SER A 34 2.59 -18.54 15.61
C SER A 34 1.82 -17.73 14.58
N SER A 35 1.13 -18.32 13.60
CA SER A 35 0.33 -17.55 12.64
C SER A 35 -1.07 -17.30 13.19
N VAL A 36 -1.30 -16.11 13.76
CA VAL A 36 -2.59 -15.71 14.36
C VAL A 36 -3.59 -15.27 13.30
N LYS A 37 -3.14 -14.46 12.33
CA LYS A 37 -3.94 -14.01 11.20
C LYS A 37 -3.10 -14.11 9.92
N GLY A 38 -3.66 -14.75 8.90
CA GLY A 38 -3.08 -14.85 7.57
C GLY A 38 -3.77 -13.89 6.59
N VAL A 39 -3.89 -14.32 5.34
CA VAL A 39 -4.51 -13.52 4.26
C VAL A 39 -5.92 -13.03 4.62
N GLY A 40 -6.20 -11.75 4.32
CA GLY A 40 -7.53 -11.13 4.46
C GLY A 40 -7.60 -9.93 5.41
N ASP A 41 -6.47 -9.40 5.87
CA ASP A 41 -6.33 -8.09 6.54
C ASP A 41 -5.17 -7.31 5.89
N ASP A 42 -4.94 -6.07 6.32
CA ASP A 42 -3.84 -5.21 5.85
C ASP A 42 -2.46 -5.81 6.13
N ALA A 43 -2.32 -6.56 7.23
CA ALA A 43 -1.10 -7.29 7.54
C ALA A 43 -1.42 -8.68 8.14
N ALA A 44 -0.49 -9.61 7.92
CA ALA A 44 -0.48 -10.86 8.67
C ALA A 44 -0.08 -10.59 10.13
N VAL A 45 -0.66 -11.34 11.07
CA VAL A 45 -0.33 -11.25 12.50
C VAL A 45 0.36 -12.53 12.94
N LEU A 46 1.60 -12.39 13.43
CA LEU A 46 2.45 -13.48 13.89
C LEU A 46 2.77 -13.33 15.38
N ASN A 47 2.61 -14.38 16.15
CA ASN A 47 2.89 -14.43 17.58
C ASN A 47 4.34 -14.85 17.84
N HIS A 48 5.21 -13.89 18.13
CA HIS A 48 6.63 -14.11 18.45
C HIS A 48 7.02 -13.53 19.83
N LYS A 49 6.34 -14.00 20.88
CA LYS A 49 6.49 -13.64 22.33
C LYS A 49 5.49 -12.58 22.79
N ASP A 50 5.96 -11.52 23.46
CA ASP A 50 5.14 -10.57 24.23
C ASP A 50 4.30 -9.66 23.33
N ASN A 51 4.85 -9.23 22.20
CA ASN A 51 4.14 -8.49 21.15
C ASN A 51 3.84 -9.40 19.96
N GLN A 52 2.76 -9.08 19.25
CA GLN A 52 2.48 -9.63 17.94
C GLN A 52 3.27 -8.87 16.88
N THR A 53 3.83 -9.60 15.93
CA THR A 53 4.47 -9.06 14.73
C THR A 53 3.44 -8.89 13.63
N LEU A 54 3.37 -7.69 13.05
CA LEU A 54 2.59 -7.39 11.86
C LEU A 54 3.50 -7.45 10.64
N VAL A 55 3.08 -8.11 9.57
CA VAL A 55 3.86 -8.23 8.33
C VAL A 55 2.97 -7.94 7.12
N THR A 56 3.34 -6.94 6.35
CA THR A 56 2.70 -6.58 5.07
C THR A 56 3.76 -6.43 3.98
N THR A 57 3.34 -6.57 2.72
CA THR A 57 4.20 -6.43 1.56
C THR A 57 3.43 -5.85 0.38
N ASP A 58 3.96 -4.78 -0.20
CA ASP A 58 3.46 -4.19 -1.43
C ASP A 58 4.47 -4.32 -2.57
N LEU A 59 3.93 -4.21 -3.79
CA LEU A 59 4.70 -4.16 -5.03
C LEU A 59 4.34 -2.89 -5.81
N LEU A 60 5.35 -2.07 -6.10
CA LEU A 60 5.24 -0.94 -7.01
C LEU A 60 5.93 -1.29 -8.32
N ILE A 61 5.16 -1.23 -9.39
CA ILE A 61 5.58 -1.54 -10.77
C ILE A 61 5.50 -0.28 -11.61
N GLU A 62 6.59 0.03 -12.31
CA GLU A 62 6.62 1.11 -13.29
C GLU A 62 5.56 0.93 -14.39
N GLY A 63 4.84 2.01 -14.71
CA GLY A 63 3.74 2.01 -15.68
C GLY A 63 2.42 1.49 -15.13
N ILE A 64 2.38 1.02 -13.87
CA ILE A 64 1.16 0.61 -13.18
C ILE A 64 0.92 1.51 -11.95
N HIS A 65 1.92 1.62 -11.08
CA HIS A 65 1.79 2.34 -9.80
C HIS A 65 2.48 3.70 -9.80
N PHE A 66 3.44 3.88 -10.70
CA PHE A 66 4.16 5.14 -10.90
C PHE A 66 4.63 5.25 -12.36
N ASP A 67 4.84 6.49 -12.80
CA ASP A 67 5.39 6.81 -14.10
C ASP A 67 6.59 7.73 -13.92
N LEU A 68 7.75 7.34 -14.47
CA LEU A 68 9.00 8.07 -14.30
C LEU A 68 9.08 9.35 -15.13
N SER A 69 8.13 9.62 -16.02
CA SER A 69 8.01 10.91 -16.71
C SER A 69 7.66 12.05 -15.75
N PHE A 70 7.00 11.75 -14.63
CA PHE A 70 6.57 12.77 -13.67
C PHE A 70 6.79 12.40 -12.19
N MET A 71 7.22 11.18 -11.87
CA MET A 71 7.54 10.75 -10.50
C MET A 71 9.06 10.83 -10.25
N PRO A 72 9.55 11.82 -9.47
CA PRO A 72 10.94 11.85 -9.07
C PRO A 72 11.30 10.62 -8.22
N LEU A 73 12.47 10.02 -8.46
CA LEU A 73 12.89 8.78 -7.79
C LEU A 73 12.94 8.92 -6.27
N LYS A 74 13.37 10.07 -5.75
CA LYS A 74 13.33 10.33 -4.31
C LYS A 74 11.92 10.31 -3.72
N HIS A 75 10.92 10.83 -4.43
CA HIS A 75 9.52 10.74 -4.01
C HIS A 75 9.01 9.31 -4.12
N LEU A 76 9.36 8.59 -5.20
CA LEU A 76 9.03 7.18 -5.35
C LEU A 76 9.58 6.33 -4.18
N GLY A 77 10.83 6.56 -3.79
CA GLY A 77 11.45 5.85 -2.66
C GLY A 77 10.74 6.13 -1.35
N TYR A 78 10.36 7.38 -1.09
CA TYR A 78 9.56 7.75 0.07
C TYR A 78 8.18 7.06 0.04
N LYS A 79 7.46 7.18 -1.08
CA LYS A 79 6.13 6.58 -1.30
C LYS A 79 6.16 5.07 -1.12
N ALA A 80 7.18 4.38 -1.62
CA ALA A 80 7.33 2.93 -1.51
C ALA A 80 7.35 2.46 -0.04
N VAL A 81 7.99 3.22 0.84
CA VAL A 81 7.96 2.92 2.28
C VAL A 81 6.58 3.25 2.85
N MET A 82 6.01 4.41 2.49
CA MET A 82 4.74 4.89 3.07
C MET A 82 3.56 3.98 2.83
N VAL A 83 3.43 3.39 1.63
CA VAL A 83 2.32 2.46 1.33
C VAL A 83 2.33 1.27 2.29
N ASN A 84 3.49 0.67 2.53
CA ASN A 84 3.62 -0.46 3.46
C ASN A 84 3.44 -0.07 4.93
N LEU A 85 3.89 1.14 5.32
CA LEU A 85 3.67 1.59 6.69
C LEU A 85 2.19 1.90 6.96
N SER A 86 1.43 2.31 5.93
CA SER A 86 -0.01 2.57 6.00
C SER A 86 -0.76 1.36 6.54
N ASP A 87 -0.52 0.17 5.97
CA ASP A 87 -1.11 -1.10 6.39
C ASP A 87 -0.85 -1.42 7.87
N VAL A 88 0.38 -1.23 8.34
CA VAL A 88 0.73 -1.50 9.74
C VAL A 88 -0.05 -0.56 10.67
N TYR A 89 -0.17 0.71 10.30
CA TYR A 89 -0.95 1.69 11.08
C TYR A 89 -2.47 1.46 10.97
N ALA A 90 -2.95 0.93 9.85
CA ALA A 90 -4.34 0.52 9.65
C ALA A 90 -4.76 -0.59 10.62
N MET A 91 -3.82 -1.43 11.05
CA MET A 91 -4.05 -2.43 12.09
C MET A 91 -3.81 -1.92 13.52
N ASN A 92 -3.68 -0.61 13.70
CA ASN A 92 -3.33 0.04 14.97
C ASN A 92 -1.96 -0.40 15.53
N GLY A 93 -1.04 -0.77 14.64
CA GLY A 93 0.31 -1.21 14.98
C GLY A 93 1.34 -0.09 14.97
N LYS A 94 2.57 -0.43 15.37
CA LYS A 94 3.75 0.42 15.23
C LYS A 94 4.71 -0.24 14.25
N ALA A 95 5.02 0.42 13.14
CA ALA A 95 6.07 -0.05 12.22
C ALA A 95 7.45 0.05 12.87
N THR A 96 8.32 -0.92 12.58
CA THR A 96 9.65 -1.02 13.20
C THR A 96 10.75 -1.31 12.19
N GLN A 97 10.55 -2.22 11.23
CA GLN A 97 11.55 -2.54 10.21
C GLN A 97 10.95 -2.64 8.82
N ILE A 98 11.80 -2.49 7.80
CA ILE A 98 11.48 -2.83 6.40
C ILE A 98 12.59 -3.65 5.76
N THR A 99 12.22 -4.45 4.76
CA THR A 99 13.15 -4.93 3.73
C THR A 99 12.79 -4.32 2.38
N VAL A 100 13.80 -4.11 1.53
CA VAL A 100 13.61 -3.52 0.20
C VAL A 100 14.16 -4.47 -0.86
N SER A 101 13.27 -5.02 -1.68
CA SER A 101 13.62 -5.80 -2.86
C SER A 101 13.37 -4.99 -4.11
N MET A 102 14.33 -4.96 -5.04
CA MET A 102 14.12 -4.26 -6.32
C MET A 102 14.63 -5.04 -7.52
N ALA A 103 13.91 -4.91 -8.62
CA ALA A 103 14.37 -5.35 -9.93
C ALA A 103 14.58 -4.12 -10.82
N VAL A 104 15.82 -3.92 -11.27
CA VAL A 104 16.25 -2.68 -11.92
C VAL A 104 16.77 -2.98 -13.32
N SER A 105 16.34 -2.19 -14.30
CA SER A 105 16.86 -2.25 -15.67
C SER A 105 18.21 -1.55 -15.80
N ASN A 106 19.06 -2.01 -16.71
CA ASN A 106 20.38 -1.40 -16.99
C ASN A 106 20.32 0.04 -17.56
N ARG A 107 19.14 0.59 -17.81
CA ARG A 107 18.98 2.00 -18.20
C ARG A 107 19.10 2.99 -17.04
N PHE A 108 19.02 2.51 -15.78
CA PHE A 108 19.19 3.35 -14.61
C PHE A 108 20.68 3.50 -14.28
N SER A 109 21.10 4.73 -13.98
CA SER A 109 22.44 5.00 -13.46
C SER A 109 22.50 4.69 -11.96
N LEU A 110 23.73 4.66 -11.41
CA LEU A 110 23.93 4.53 -9.97
C LEU A 110 23.24 5.66 -9.21
N GLU A 111 23.41 6.90 -9.68
CA GLU A 111 22.89 8.12 -9.06
C GLU A 111 21.36 8.10 -9.00
N ALA A 112 20.70 7.56 -10.02
CA ALA A 112 19.25 7.37 -10.03
C ALA A 112 18.79 6.44 -8.89
N ILE A 113 19.54 5.36 -8.65
CA ILE A 113 19.24 4.42 -7.56
C ILE A 113 19.60 5.00 -6.19
N GLU A 114 20.68 5.79 -6.10
CA GLU A 114 21.02 6.54 -4.89
C GLU A 114 19.92 7.56 -4.54
N ASP A 115 19.34 8.26 -5.52
CA ASP A 115 18.21 9.17 -5.33
C ASP A 115 16.95 8.44 -4.84
N LEU A 116 16.66 7.26 -5.39
CA LEU A 116 15.59 6.38 -4.91
C LEU A 116 15.81 6.03 -3.42
N TYR A 117 17.01 5.57 -3.08
CA TYR A 117 17.37 5.23 -1.69
C TYR A 117 17.38 6.44 -0.77
N ALA A 118 17.74 7.63 -1.25
CA ALA A 118 17.63 8.85 -0.46
C ALA A 118 16.18 9.12 -0.02
N GLY A 119 15.20 8.76 -0.85
CA GLY A 119 13.78 8.79 -0.51
C GLY A 119 13.40 7.77 0.56
N ILE A 120 13.87 6.53 0.40
CA ILE A 120 13.66 5.44 1.36
C ILE A 120 14.26 5.81 2.73
N HIS A 121 15.51 6.27 2.76
CA HIS A 121 16.18 6.69 3.99
C HIS A 121 15.48 7.87 4.66
N LEU A 122 14.95 8.81 3.88
CA LEU A 122 14.16 9.92 4.42
C LEU A 122 12.89 9.40 5.11
N ALA A 123 12.16 8.47 4.50
CA ALA A 123 10.99 7.84 5.09
C ALA A 123 11.35 7.08 6.37
N CYS A 124 12.37 6.22 6.33
CA CYS A 124 12.89 5.48 7.48
C CYS A 124 13.23 6.42 8.66
N LYS A 125 13.93 7.52 8.38
CA LYS A 125 14.29 8.52 9.39
C LYS A 125 13.07 9.23 9.98
N ALA A 126 12.12 9.65 9.15
CA ALA A 126 10.92 10.36 9.59
C ALA A 126 10.01 9.47 10.46
N TYR A 127 9.94 8.18 10.12
CA TYR A 127 9.07 7.22 10.78
C TYR A 127 9.76 6.40 11.87
N GLN A 128 11.09 6.53 12.03
CA GLN A 128 11.92 5.75 12.96
C GLN A 128 11.80 4.24 12.71
N VAL A 129 11.96 3.86 11.45
CA VAL A 129 11.89 2.48 10.95
C VAL A 129 13.24 2.10 10.36
N ASP A 130 13.72 0.91 10.67
CA ASP A 130 15.03 0.43 10.22
C ASP A 130 14.91 -0.31 8.89
N LEU A 131 15.74 0.03 7.91
CA LEU A 131 15.96 -0.81 6.73
C LEU A 131 16.94 -1.93 7.12
N VAL A 132 16.48 -3.18 7.16
CA VAL A 132 17.23 -4.31 7.72
C VAL A 132 17.65 -5.37 6.70
N GLY A 133 17.25 -5.24 5.45
CA GLY A 133 17.61 -6.18 4.41
C GLY A 133 16.92 -5.91 3.09
N GLY A 134 17.08 -6.84 2.15
CA GLY A 134 16.58 -6.67 0.81
C GLY A 134 17.19 -7.64 -0.19
N ASP A 135 16.76 -7.48 -1.43
CA ASP A 135 17.33 -8.15 -2.60
C ASP A 135 17.43 -7.17 -3.77
N THR A 136 18.38 -7.39 -4.67
CA THR A 136 18.53 -6.56 -5.87
C THR A 136 18.86 -7.43 -7.06
N THR A 137 18.05 -7.31 -8.10
CA THR A 137 18.19 -8.12 -9.31
C THR A 137 17.97 -7.30 -10.58
N SER A 138 18.33 -7.89 -11.71
CA SER A 138 18.17 -7.27 -13.03
C SER A 138 16.74 -7.41 -13.54
N SER A 139 16.21 -6.35 -14.17
CA SER A 139 14.92 -6.33 -14.86
C SER A 139 15.09 -6.03 -16.35
N THR A 140 14.31 -6.69 -17.20
CA THR A 140 14.29 -6.42 -18.65
C THR A 140 13.30 -5.33 -19.05
N LYS A 141 12.41 -4.90 -18.16
CA LYS A 141 11.24 -4.07 -18.52
C LYS A 141 11.06 -2.77 -17.73
N GLY A 142 11.96 -2.44 -16.80
CA GLY A 142 11.89 -1.20 -16.04
C GLY A 142 12.24 -1.40 -14.57
N LEU A 143 11.65 -0.57 -13.70
CA LEU A 143 11.83 -0.62 -12.26
C LEU A 143 10.64 -1.32 -11.57
N LEU A 144 10.96 -2.29 -10.71
CA LEU A 144 10.02 -2.88 -9.76
C LEU A 144 10.59 -2.72 -8.36
N ILE A 145 9.74 -2.33 -7.41
CA ILE A 145 10.10 -2.17 -6.00
C ILE A 145 9.10 -2.98 -5.19
N SER A 146 9.58 -3.89 -4.36
CA SER A 146 8.78 -4.55 -3.34
C SER A 146 9.36 -4.23 -1.99
N ILE A 147 8.53 -3.74 -1.09
CA ILE A 147 8.92 -3.50 0.29
C ILE A 147 8.07 -4.41 1.16
N THR A 148 8.68 -4.98 2.19
CA THR A 148 7.97 -5.65 3.27
C THR A 148 8.13 -4.78 4.51
N ALA A 149 7.03 -4.38 5.13
CA ALA A 149 7.07 -3.74 6.44
C ALA A 149 6.78 -4.73 7.55
N ILE A 150 7.54 -4.59 8.63
CA ILE A 150 7.41 -5.31 9.88
C ILE A 150 7.02 -4.29 10.94
N GLY A 151 5.97 -4.62 11.68
CA GLY A 151 5.50 -3.85 12.82
C GLY A 151 5.27 -4.71 14.04
N GLU A 152 4.94 -4.05 15.14
CA GLU A 152 4.58 -4.68 16.39
C GLU A 152 3.34 -4.03 17.02
N ALA A 153 2.56 -4.84 17.72
CA ALA A 153 1.45 -4.40 18.55
C ALA A 153 1.18 -5.41 19.66
N LYS A 154 0.57 -4.96 20.76
CA LYS A 154 -0.01 -5.92 21.71
C LYS A 154 -1.22 -6.59 21.10
N ALA A 155 -1.48 -7.85 21.47
CA ALA A 155 -2.60 -8.60 20.92
C ALA A 155 -3.94 -7.90 21.15
N GLU A 156 -4.12 -7.26 22.30
CA GLU A 156 -5.31 -6.50 22.66
C GLU A 156 -5.44 -5.15 21.95
N ASP A 157 -4.37 -4.62 21.35
CA ASP A 157 -4.37 -3.32 20.67
C ASP A 157 -4.65 -3.45 19.16
N ILE A 158 -4.38 -4.61 18.56
CA ILE A 158 -4.62 -4.86 17.13
C ILE A 158 -6.09 -4.68 16.79
N VAL A 159 -6.34 -3.98 15.68
CA VAL A 159 -7.65 -3.81 15.07
C VAL A 159 -7.66 -4.53 13.73
N TYR A 160 -8.73 -5.25 13.44
CA TYR A 160 -8.92 -6.03 12.22
C TYR A 160 -10.11 -5.47 11.42
N ARG A 161 -10.18 -5.77 10.12
CA ARG A 161 -11.30 -5.39 9.24
C ARG A 161 -12.66 -6.00 9.64
N ASN A 162 -12.67 -7.04 10.48
CA ASN A 162 -13.84 -7.88 10.76
C ASN A 162 -14.54 -7.61 12.10
N GLY A 163 -14.22 -6.50 12.78
CA GLY A 163 -14.77 -6.20 14.10
C GLY A 163 -15.93 -5.20 14.13
N ALA A 164 -16.38 -4.68 12.97
CA ALA A 164 -17.43 -3.67 12.91
C ALA A 164 -18.79 -4.23 13.36
N LYS A 165 -19.60 -3.39 14.00
CA LYS A 165 -20.90 -3.74 14.58
C LYS A 165 -21.99 -2.82 14.07
N THR A 166 -23.23 -3.28 14.18
CA THR A 166 -24.40 -2.44 13.92
C THR A 166 -24.36 -1.19 14.81
N ASN A 167 -24.63 -0.03 14.21
CA ASN A 167 -24.57 1.30 14.82
C ASN A 167 -23.16 1.85 15.09
N ASP A 168 -22.09 1.17 14.67
CA ASP A 168 -20.78 1.79 14.62
C ASP A 168 -20.78 2.96 13.63
N LEU A 169 -20.03 4.02 13.96
CA LEU A 169 -19.79 5.13 13.05
C LEU A 169 -18.68 4.76 12.06
N LEU A 170 -18.93 4.98 10.78
CA LEU A 170 -17.89 4.92 9.75
C LEU A 170 -17.27 6.31 9.61
N VAL A 171 -15.97 6.41 9.88
CA VAL A 171 -15.21 7.66 9.86
C VAL A 171 -13.98 7.50 8.98
N VAL A 172 -13.56 8.59 8.35
CA VAL A 172 -12.36 8.65 7.49
C VAL A 172 -11.41 9.70 8.03
N THR A 173 -10.13 9.60 7.66
CA THR A 173 -9.11 10.54 8.11
C THR A 173 -8.55 11.32 6.92
N GLY A 174 -8.42 12.64 7.06
CA GLY A 174 -7.97 13.52 5.98
C GLY A 174 -8.95 13.62 4.81
N ASP A 175 -8.47 14.16 3.69
CA ASP A 175 -9.27 14.35 2.49
C ASP A 175 -9.20 13.15 1.55
N LEU A 176 -10.34 12.78 0.96
CA LEU A 176 -10.44 11.72 -0.04
C LEU A 176 -10.32 12.30 -1.46
N GLY A 177 -9.79 11.50 -2.39
CA GLY A 177 -9.69 11.86 -3.81
C GLY A 177 -8.52 12.77 -4.20
N ALA A 178 -7.80 13.35 -3.24
CA ALA A 178 -6.67 14.26 -3.51
C ALA A 178 -5.56 13.62 -4.35
N ALA A 179 -5.15 12.38 -4.02
CA ALA A 179 -4.14 11.64 -4.77
C ALA A 179 -4.60 11.31 -6.20
N TYR A 180 -5.88 10.94 -6.37
CA TYR A 180 -6.46 10.69 -7.69
C TYR A 180 -6.46 11.95 -8.56
N LEU A 181 -6.88 13.09 -8.02
CA LEU A 181 -6.84 14.37 -8.74
C LEU A 181 -5.40 14.79 -9.05
N GLY A 182 -4.47 14.58 -8.12
CA GLY A 182 -3.03 14.78 -8.35
C GLY A 182 -2.51 13.96 -9.53
N LEU A 183 -2.89 12.67 -9.61
CA LEU A 183 -2.57 11.82 -10.76
C LEU A 183 -3.16 12.36 -12.06
N GLN A 184 -4.44 12.78 -12.07
CA GLN A 184 -5.06 13.34 -13.28
C GLN A 184 -4.33 14.59 -13.79
N ILE A 185 -3.84 15.43 -12.88
CA ILE A 185 -3.06 16.62 -13.24
C ILE A 185 -1.71 16.21 -13.85
N LEU A 186 -0.99 15.29 -13.23
CA LEU A 186 0.31 14.80 -13.73
C LEU A 186 0.19 14.14 -15.11
N GLU A 187 -0.85 13.33 -15.33
CA GLU A 187 -1.14 12.71 -16.63
C GLU A 187 -1.49 13.75 -17.70
N ARG A 188 -2.27 14.79 -17.35
CA ARG A 188 -2.57 15.90 -18.26
C ARG A 188 -1.29 16.62 -18.68
N GLU A 189 -0.44 16.97 -17.73
CA GLU A 189 0.81 17.69 -18.04
C GLU A 189 1.80 16.83 -18.83
N LYS A 190 1.84 15.51 -18.59
CA LYS A 190 2.59 14.58 -19.42
C LYS A 190 2.15 14.64 -20.89
N GLN A 191 0.85 14.60 -21.16
CA GLN A 191 0.31 14.71 -22.52
C GLN A 191 0.65 16.04 -23.18
N VAL A 192 0.61 17.14 -22.42
CA VAL A 192 1.00 18.47 -22.92
C VAL A 192 2.49 18.50 -23.27
N PHE A 193 3.35 17.93 -22.41
CA PHE A 193 4.79 17.85 -22.65
C PHE A 193 5.13 17.01 -23.88
N GLU A 194 4.41 15.91 -24.13
CA GLU A 194 4.57 15.08 -25.33
C GLU A 194 4.30 15.86 -26.63
N VAL A 195 3.37 16.82 -26.61
CA VAL A 195 3.04 17.68 -27.77
C VAL A 195 4.00 18.87 -27.86
N ASN A 196 4.39 19.45 -26.73
CA ASN A 196 5.29 20.60 -26.66
C ASN A 196 6.33 20.43 -25.52
N PRO A 197 7.51 19.85 -25.81
CA PRO A 197 8.54 19.60 -24.81
C PRO A 197 9.16 20.86 -24.18
N ASN A 198 8.91 22.04 -24.75
CA ASN A 198 9.36 23.32 -24.18
C ASN A 198 8.33 23.92 -23.22
N SER A 199 7.15 23.32 -23.08
CA SER A 199 6.13 23.74 -22.12
C SER A 199 6.55 23.32 -20.72
N GLN A 200 6.74 24.30 -19.83
CA GLN A 200 6.92 24.04 -18.40
C GLN A 200 5.55 24.14 -17.71
N PRO A 201 5.08 23.06 -17.06
CA PRO A 201 3.82 23.11 -16.33
C PRO A 201 3.96 23.97 -15.07
N ASP A 202 2.99 24.85 -14.85
CA ASP A 202 2.81 25.53 -13.57
C ASP A 202 1.93 24.64 -12.67
N LEU A 203 2.55 24.06 -11.65
CA LEU A 203 1.95 23.10 -10.74
C LEU A 203 1.64 23.70 -9.36
N ASP A 204 1.96 24.99 -9.11
CA ASP A 204 1.91 25.58 -7.77
C ASP A 204 0.49 25.59 -7.20
N GLN A 205 -0.50 25.92 -8.03
CA GLN A 205 -1.91 25.88 -7.64
C GLN A 205 -2.42 24.47 -7.30
N TYR A 206 -1.68 23.44 -7.69
CA TYR A 206 -2.02 22.02 -7.49
C TYR A 206 -1.08 21.33 -6.50
N ALA A 207 -0.18 22.06 -5.84
CA ALA A 207 0.88 21.51 -5.00
C ALA A 207 0.36 20.49 -3.98
N TYR A 208 -0.76 20.79 -3.30
CA TYR A 208 -1.37 19.86 -2.36
C TYR A 208 -1.77 18.53 -3.01
N LEU A 209 -2.48 18.55 -4.13
CA LEU A 209 -2.96 17.35 -4.81
C LEU A 209 -1.79 16.48 -5.32
N ILE A 210 -0.78 17.14 -5.88
CA ILE A 210 0.42 16.48 -6.39
C ILE A 210 1.23 15.87 -5.24
N GLU A 211 1.39 16.59 -4.12
CA GLU A 211 2.05 16.04 -2.94
C GLU A 211 1.32 14.80 -2.42
N ARG A 212 -0.02 14.81 -2.35
CA ARG A 212 -0.80 13.64 -1.93
C ARG A 212 -0.61 12.43 -2.85
N GLN A 213 -0.30 12.63 -4.13
CA GLN A 213 -0.03 11.54 -5.09
C GLN A 213 1.43 11.05 -5.08
N LEU A 214 2.39 11.97 -5.01
CA LEU A 214 3.83 11.67 -5.13
C LEU A 214 4.47 11.32 -3.79
N LYS A 215 4.01 11.94 -2.70
CA LYS A 215 4.59 11.84 -1.36
C LYS A 215 3.49 11.72 -0.29
N PRO A 216 2.68 10.64 -0.31
CA PRO A 216 1.66 10.42 0.71
C PRO A 216 2.31 10.26 2.09
N GLU A 217 1.56 10.55 3.16
CA GLU A 217 2.02 10.37 4.54
C GLU A 217 1.18 9.27 5.21
N ALA A 218 1.87 8.25 5.75
CA ALA A 218 1.22 7.18 6.50
C ALA A 218 0.71 7.72 7.85
N ARG A 219 -0.51 7.33 8.24
CA ARG A 219 -1.27 7.93 9.35
C ARG A 219 -0.86 7.45 10.76
N ARG A 220 0.45 7.47 11.05
CA ARG A 220 1.00 7.19 12.40
C ARG A 220 0.40 8.10 13.47
N ASP A 221 0.04 9.33 13.09
CA ASP A 221 -0.63 10.31 13.95
C ASP A 221 -1.96 9.80 14.51
N ILE A 222 -2.71 9.01 13.72
CA ILE A 222 -4.01 8.46 14.10
C ILE A 222 -3.88 7.37 15.16
N VAL A 223 -2.87 6.49 15.04
CA VAL A 223 -2.56 5.47 16.08
C VAL A 223 -2.25 6.15 17.41
N LYS A 224 -1.46 7.23 17.38
CA LYS A 224 -1.17 8.03 18.59
C LYS A 224 -2.44 8.68 19.14
N LEU A 225 -3.26 9.29 18.29
CA LEU A 225 -4.51 9.95 18.69
C LEU A 225 -5.46 8.98 19.41
N PHE A 226 -5.64 7.76 18.88
CA PHE A 226 -6.45 6.73 19.51
C PHE A 226 -5.96 6.38 20.91
N LYS A 227 -4.64 6.23 21.08
CA LYS A 227 -4.02 5.97 22.38
C LYS A 227 -4.27 7.12 23.37
N ASP A 228 -4.08 8.36 22.92
CA ASP A 228 -4.24 9.56 23.76
C ASP A 228 -5.70 9.75 24.20
N LEU A 229 -6.66 9.44 23.32
CA LEU A 229 -8.09 9.48 23.61
C LEU A 229 -8.61 8.23 24.34
N LYS A 230 -7.78 7.19 24.50
CA LYS A 230 -8.17 5.87 25.02
C LYS A 230 -9.34 5.26 24.24
N VAL A 231 -9.34 5.46 22.92
CA VAL A 231 -10.31 4.92 21.98
C VAL A 231 -9.67 3.77 21.23
N LYS A 232 -10.38 2.64 21.13
CA LYS A 232 -10.03 1.54 20.23
C LYS A 232 -11.14 1.39 19.18
N PRO A 233 -10.84 1.58 17.89
CA PRO A 233 -11.79 1.30 16.83
C PRO A 233 -12.23 -0.17 16.81
N THR A 234 -13.45 -0.41 16.39
CA THR A 234 -14.01 -1.76 16.26
C THR A 234 -13.47 -2.48 15.03
N ALA A 235 -13.35 -1.76 13.91
CA ALA A 235 -12.65 -2.17 12.71
C ALA A 235 -11.89 -1.00 12.09
N MET A 236 -10.82 -1.30 11.36
CA MET A 236 -9.99 -0.34 10.64
C MET A 236 -9.47 -0.97 9.35
N ILE A 237 -9.14 -0.11 8.40
CA ILE A 237 -8.53 -0.39 7.11
C ILE A 237 -7.96 0.94 6.59
N ASP A 238 -6.89 0.92 5.81
CA ASP A 238 -6.49 2.13 5.07
C ASP A 238 -7.31 2.27 3.78
N ILE A 239 -7.08 3.36 3.02
CA ILE A 239 -7.80 3.60 1.76
C ILE A 239 -6.80 3.72 0.62
N SER A 240 -6.60 2.61 -0.09
CA SER A 240 -5.68 2.48 -1.22
C SER A 240 -6.43 2.32 -2.55
N ASP A 241 -7.44 1.44 -2.61
CA ASP A 241 -8.27 1.21 -3.81
C ASP A 241 -9.50 2.14 -3.92
N GLY A 242 -9.69 2.98 -2.90
CA GLY A 242 -10.79 3.95 -2.82
C GLY A 242 -11.89 3.55 -1.82
N LEU A 243 -12.59 4.56 -1.30
CA LEU A 243 -13.51 4.43 -0.17
C LEU A 243 -14.55 3.30 -0.34
N ALA A 244 -15.09 3.16 -1.56
CA ALA A 244 -16.11 2.15 -1.84
C ALA A 244 -15.57 0.72 -1.64
N SER A 245 -14.39 0.43 -2.20
CA SER A 245 -13.74 -0.90 -2.13
C SER A 245 -13.46 -1.29 -0.67
N GLU A 246 -12.88 -0.37 0.10
CA GLU A 246 -12.50 -0.64 1.50
C GLU A 246 -13.71 -0.77 2.42
N THR A 247 -14.73 0.05 2.19
CA THR A 247 -15.99 -0.05 2.91
C THR A 247 -16.65 -1.40 2.64
N ILE A 248 -16.60 -1.89 1.39
CA ILE A 248 -17.09 -3.22 1.03
C ILE A 248 -16.28 -4.30 1.75
N HIS A 249 -14.95 -4.17 1.86
CA HIS A 249 -14.12 -5.12 2.62
C HIS A 249 -14.53 -5.19 4.09
N ILE A 250 -14.64 -4.06 4.80
CA ILE A 250 -15.11 -4.04 6.19
C ILE A 250 -16.50 -4.66 6.32
N CYS A 251 -17.45 -4.25 5.47
CA CYS A 251 -18.83 -4.74 5.51
C CYS A 251 -18.92 -6.25 5.31
N GLN A 252 -18.23 -6.78 4.29
CA GLN A 252 -18.24 -8.21 3.98
C GLN A 252 -17.60 -9.04 5.10
N GLN A 253 -16.46 -8.58 5.64
CA GLN A 253 -15.75 -9.31 6.69
C GLN A 253 -16.48 -9.26 8.04
N SER A 254 -17.10 -8.13 8.36
CA SER A 254 -17.87 -7.93 9.60
C SER A 254 -19.32 -8.39 9.49
N LYS A 255 -19.80 -8.75 8.29
CA LYS A 255 -21.18 -9.17 7.99
C LYS A 255 -22.23 -8.11 8.36
N VAL A 256 -21.92 -6.86 8.05
CA VAL A 256 -22.80 -5.69 8.24
C VAL A 256 -23.00 -4.95 6.91
N GLY A 257 -23.93 -3.99 6.88
CA GLY A 257 -24.02 -2.99 5.82
C GLY A 257 -23.66 -1.61 6.35
N CYS A 258 -23.35 -0.68 5.45
CA CYS A 258 -23.04 0.70 5.79
C CYS A 258 -23.98 1.66 5.07
N ARG A 259 -24.18 2.84 5.65
CA ARG A 259 -24.75 4.00 4.95
C ARG A 259 -23.74 5.13 5.05
N LEU A 260 -23.32 5.63 3.89
CA LEU A 260 -22.44 6.80 3.79
C LEU A 260 -23.31 8.06 3.74
N TYR A 261 -22.89 9.08 4.46
CA TYR A 261 -23.47 10.41 4.45
C TYR A 261 -22.39 11.38 3.98
N GLU A 262 -22.73 12.26 3.05
CA GLU A 262 -21.89 13.37 2.57
C GLU A 262 -22.33 14.67 3.25
#